data_AF-A0A4Y2VNH0-F1
#
_entry.id   AF-A0A4Y2VNH0-F1
#
_cell.length_a   1.000
_cell.length_b   1.000
_cell.length_c   1.000
_cell.angle_alpha   90.00
_cell.angle_beta   90.00
_cell.angle_gamma   90.00
#
_symmetry.space_group_name_H-M   'P 1'
#
loop_
_entity.id
_entity.type
_entity.pdbx_description
1 polymer ?
#
loop_
_entity_poly.entity_id
_entity_poly.type
_entity_poly.pdbx_seq_one_letter_code
_entity_poly.pdbx_strand_id
1 'polypeptide(L)'
;MVGPRVQPELFPILIQFRVFQVAVCADVEKMFRQIKVHEDDVDWQRILWRNSPEDAIRKYRLVTVTYGTACAPFLSTRTLRQLALDEVKDYPLASKATLCNFYVDDLLGGAGSREEAIQLVTEMQAMMKKGGFHLRKWISNEPSIFREVSSTPKRRSLFTWMTGIARFWD
;
A
#
# COMPACT_ATOMS: atom_id res chain seq x y z
N MET A 1 -4.27 9.79 -20.53
CA MET A 1 -5.64 9.32 -20.27
C MET A 1 -5.75 8.96 -18.79
N VAL A 2 -6.78 9.43 -18.09
CA VAL A 2 -7.03 9.10 -16.68
C VAL A 2 -7.74 7.73 -16.65
N GLY A 3 -7.25 6.80 -15.84
CA GLY A 3 -7.91 5.50 -15.65
C GLY A 3 -9.18 5.63 -14.80
N PRO A 4 -10.14 4.69 -14.90
CA PRO A 4 -11.35 4.73 -14.09
C PRO A 4 -11.02 4.63 -12.59
N ARG A 5 -11.81 5.27 -11.74
CA ARG A 5 -11.62 5.16 -10.29
C ARG A 5 -12.02 3.76 -9.82
N VAL A 6 -11.02 2.96 -9.43
CA VAL A 6 -11.19 1.60 -8.88
C VAL A 6 -10.99 1.53 -7.37
N GLN A 7 -10.62 2.66 -6.76
CA GLN A 7 -10.37 2.79 -5.34
C GLN A 7 -11.69 2.96 -4.58
N PRO A 8 -11.87 2.29 -3.43
CA PRO A 8 -13.02 2.55 -2.57
C PRO A 8 -13.03 4.00 -2.08
N GLU A 9 -14.22 4.52 -1.77
CA GLU A 9 -14.34 5.82 -1.14
C GLU A 9 -13.74 5.80 0.27
N LEU A 10 -13.06 6.88 0.67
CA LEU A 10 -12.40 6.97 1.98
C LEU A 10 -13.41 6.91 3.13
N PHE A 11 -14.58 7.51 2.96
CA PHE A 11 -15.58 7.59 4.02
C PHE A 11 -16.07 6.22 4.50
N PRO A 12 -16.52 5.29 3.61
CA PRO A 12 -16.83 3.91 4.00
C PRO A 12 -15.68 3.18 4.71
N ILE A 13 -14.44 3.35 4.23
CA ILE A 13 -13.26 2.75 4.86
C ILE A 13 -13.14 3.23 6.31
N LEU A 14 -13.26 4.54 6.56
CA LEU A 14 -13.15 5.12 7.89
C LEU A 14 -14.27 4.67 8.84
N ILE A 15 -15.50 4.50 8.33
CA ILE A 15 -16.63 4.00 9.12
C ILE A 15 -16.38 2.55 9.51
N GLN A 16 -15.98 1.70 8.56
CA GLN A 16 -15.67 0.30 8.83
C GLN A 16 -14.50 0.16 9.81
N PHE A 17 -13.46 0.98 9.65
CA PHE A 17 -12.30 0.99 10.53
C PHE A 17 -12.66 1.21 12.00
N ARG A 18 -13.66 2.06 12.29
CA ARG A 18 -14.14 2.33 13.66
C ARG A 18 -14.87 1.17 14.31
N VAL A 19 -15.32 0.18 13.54
CA VAL A 19 -16.08 -0.97 14.04
C VAL A 19 -15.15 -2.11 14.49
N PHE A 20 -13.89 -2.14 14.03
CA PHE A 20 -12.95 -3.17 14.43
C PHE A 20 -12.61 -3.10 15.92
N GLN A 21 -12.73 -4.24 16.62
CA GLN A 21 -12.27 -4.36 18.01
C GLN A 21 -10.74 -4.28 18.08
N VAL A 22 -10.06 -4.96 17.15
CA VAL A 22 -8.61 -4.87 16.98
C VAL A 22 -8.33 -4.22 15.63
N ALA A 23 -8.01 -2.93 15.67
CA ALA A 23 -7.71 -2.11 14.50
C ALA A 23 -6.24 -2.25 14.12
N VAL A 24 -5.96 -2.28 12.81
CA VAL A 24 -4.61 -2.42 12.26
C VAL A 24 -4.40 -1.48 11.08
N CYS A 25 -3.28 -0.75 11.09
CA CYS A 25 -2.83 0.10 10.00
C CYS A 25 -1.46 -0.33 9.48
N ALA A 26 -1.21 -0.12 8.19
CA ALA A 26 0.10 -0.25 7.56
C ALA A 26 0.16 0.60 6.28
N ASP A 27 1.36 0.91 5.79
CA ASP A 27 1.56 1.54 4.47
C ASP A 27 2.39 0.68 3.53
N VAL A 28 2.06 0.68 2.23
CA VAL A 28 2.87 0.05 1.18
C VAL A 28 4.07 0.93 0.87
N GLU A 29 5.27 0.42 1.11
CA GLU A 29 6.48 1.21 0.91
C GLU A 29 6.65 1.66 -0.55
N LYS A 30 6.57 2.97 -0.84
CA LYS A 30 6.84 3.48 -2.20
C LYS A 30 6.02 2.74 -3.28
N MET A 31 4.72 2.52 -3.03
CA MET A 31 3.83 1.66 -3.82
C MET A 31 4.05 1.68 -5.34
N PHE A 32 4.10 2.86 -5.95
CA PHE A 32 4.27 3.00 -7.40
C PHE A 32 5.60 2.41 -7.91
N ARG A 33 6.68 2.55 -7.13
CA ARG A 33 8.01 2.04 -7.48
C ARG A 33 8.14 0.53 -7.35
N GLN A 34 7.14 -0.15 -6.79
CA GLN A 34 7.10 -1.61 -6.71
C GLN A 34 6.47 -2.25 -7.96
N ILE A 35 5.93 -1.44 -8.88
CA ILE A 35 5.19 -1.91 -10.06
C ILE A 35 5.99 -1.58 -11.31
N LYS A 36 6.43 -2.61 -12.03
CA LYS A 36 7.14 -2.46 -13.30
C LYS A 36 6.19 -2.02 -14.41
N VAL A 37 6.68 -1.14 -15.27
CA VAL A 37 6.01 -0.76 -16.51
C VAL A 37 6.37 -1.79 -17.58
N HIS A 38 5.45 -2.06 -18.51
CA HIS A 38 5.71 -2.96 -19.63
C HIS A 38 6.88 -2.44 -20.46
N GLU A 39 7.74 -3.33 -20.99
CA GLU A 39 8.99 -2.93 -21.65
C GLU A 39 8.76 -1.98 -22.83
N ASP A 40 7.69 -2.20 -23.60
CA ASP A 40 7.27 -1.35 -24.71
C ASP A 40 6.85 0.06 -24.28
N ASP A 41 6.40 0.21 -23.03
CA ASP A 41 5.90 1.48 -22.49
C ASP A 41 6.99 2.28 -21.76
N VAL A 42 8.12 1.66 -21.42
CA VAL A 42 9.21 2.28 -20.65
C VAL A 42 9.80 3.49 -21.37
N ASP A 43 9.86 3.48 -22.70
CA ASP A 43 10.48 4.58 -23.45
C ASP A 43 9.67 5.88 -23.39
N TRP A 44 8.37 5.78 -23.17
CA TRP A 44 7.48 6.94 -22.96
C TRP A 44 7.70 7.63 -21.62
N GLN A 45 8.46 7.02 -20.71
CA GLN A 45 8.84 7.60 -19.42
C GLN A 45 10.30 8.08 -19.39
N ARG A 46 10.86 8.40 -20.57
CA ARG A 46 12.24 8.90 -20.68
C ARG A 46 12.37 10.31 -20.12
N ILE A 47 13.40 10.51 -19.31
CA ILE A 47 13.80 11.82 -18.79
C ILE A 47 15.18 12.20 -19.28
N LEU A 48 15.40 13.51 -19.43
CA LEU A 48 16.70 14.10 -19.75
C LEU A 48 17.27 14.73 -18.49
N TRP A 49 18.55 14.48 -18.21
CA TRP A 49 19.20 15.00 -17.01
C TRP A 49 20.66 15.37 -17.26
N ARG A 50 21.12 16.44 -16.62
CA ARG A 50 22.52 16.89 -16.52
C ARG A 50 22.70 17.63 -15.19
N ASN A 51 23.90 17.59 -14.60
CA ASN A 51 24.14 18.24 -13.31
C ASN A 51 24.55 19.71 -13.47
N SER A 52 25.26 20.03 -14.55
CA SER A 52 25.65 21.39 -14.94
C SER A 52 25.26 21.71 -16.38
N PRO A 53 25.07 22.98 -16.79
CA PRO A 53 24.79 23.36 -18.18
C PRO A 53 25.85 22.91 -19.20
N GLU A 54 27.09 22.71 -18.75
CA GLU A 54 28.24 22.29 -19.55
C GLU A 54 28.30 20.77 -19.73
N ASP A 55 27.60 20.01 -18.89
CA ASP A 55 27.55 18.56 -18.97
C ASP A 55 26.72 18.09 -20.18
N ALA A 56 27.16 16.98 -20.78
CA ALA A 56 26.37 16.28 -21.79
C ALA A 56 25.04 15.80 -21.20
N ILE A 57 23.94 16.03 -21.93
CA ILE A 57 22.61 15.56 -21.54
C ILE A 57 22.58 14.03 -21.53
N ARG A 58 22.24 13.45 -20.38
CA ARG A 58 22.01 12.03 -20.20
C ARG A 58 20.53 11.69 -20.37
N LYS A 59 20.26 10.52 -20.92
CA LYS A 59 18.90 9.97 -21.12
C LYS A 59 18.67 8.85 -20.12
N TYR A 60 17.66 8.97 -19.28
CA TYR A 60 17.26 7.93 -18.33
C TYR A 60 15.86 7.43 -18.67
N ARG A 61 15.58 6.17 -18.35
CA ARG A 61 14.27 5.55 -18.52
C ARG A 61 13.75 5.11 -17.16
N LEU A 62 12.55 5.55 -16.80
CA LEU A 62 11.87 5.08 -15.59
C LEU A 62 11.19 3.74 -15.91
N VAL A 63 11.53 2.70 -15.16
CA VAL A 63 11.09 1.32 -15.42
C VAL A 63 9.89 0.89 -14.57
N THR A 64 9.44 1.77 -13.68
CA THR A 64 8.34 1.54 -12.74
C THR A 64 7.31 2.64 -12.87
N VAL A 65 6.08 2.38 -12.43
CA VAL A 65 5.04 3.40 -12.38
C VAL A 65 5.59 4.62 -11.63
N THR A 66 5.51 5.79 -12.26
CA THR A 66 6.06 7.03 -11.74
C THR A 66 4.97 8.01 -11.34
N TYR A 67 5.25 8.78 -10.30
CA TYR A 67 4.42 9.89 -9.84
C TYR A 67 4.24 10.94 -10.93
N GLY A 68 3.15 11.71 -10.84
CA GLY A 68 2.85 12.80 -11.78
C GLY A 68 2.23 12.36 -13.10
N THR A 69 2.14 11.06 -13.38
CA THR A 69 1.36 10.55 -14.50
C THR A 69 -0.11 10.37 -14.12
N ALA A 70 -1.02 10.81 -14.98
CA ALA A 70 -2.47 10.75 -14.74
C ALA A 70 -3.01 9.31 -14.54
N CYS A 71 -2.29 8.31 -15.05
CA CYS A 71 -2.67 6.89 -14.93
C CYS A 71 -2.08 6.20 -13.70
N ALA A 72 -1.06 6.75 -13.04
CA ALA A 72 -0.36 6.09 -11.94
C ALA A 72 -1.28 5.61 -10.80
N PRO A 73 -2.25 6.42 -10.31
CA PRO A 73 -3.16 5.97 -9.25
C PRO A 73 -4.00 4.75 -9.67
N PHE A 74 -4.51 4.76 -10.91
CA PHE A 74 -5.27 3.63 -11.43
C PHE A 74 -4.41 2.37 -11.54
N LEU A 75 -3.22 2.48 -12.15
CA LEU A 75 -2.32 1.35 -12.35
C LEU A 75 -1.92 0.71 -11.02
N SER A 76 -1.59 1.52 -10.02
CA SER A 76 -1.15 1.01 -8.73
C SER A 76 -2.27 0.37 -7.93
N THR A 77 -3.44 1.01 -7.83
CA THR A 77 -4.60 0.42 -7.16
C THR A 77 -5.12 -0.82 -7.89
N ARG A 78 -5.17 -0.81 -9.23
CA ARG A 78 -5.64 -1.95 -10.03
C ARG A 78 -4.72 -3.17 -9.86
N THR A 79 -3.41 -2.95 -9.72
CA THR A 79 -2.42 -4.01 -9.47
C THR A 79 -2.63 -4.65 -8.10
N LEU A 80 -2.78 -3.87 -7.03
CA LEU A 80 -3.09 -4.41 -5.70
C LEU A 80 -4.42 -5.17 -5.68
N ARG A 81 -5.44 -4.65 -6.37
CA ARG A 81 -6.73 -5.34 -6.52
C ARG A 81 -6.58 -6.65 -7.28
N GLN A 82 -5.76 -6.70 -8.33
CA GLN A 82 -5.53 -7.94 -9.07
C GLN A 82 -4.86 -8.98 -8.18
N LEU A 83 -3.82 -8.60 -7.44
CA LEU A 83 -3.15 -9.47 -6.48
C LEU A 83 -4.16 -10.10 -5.50
N ALA A 84 -5.06 -9.29 -4.93
CA ALA A 84 -6.09 -9.80 -4.02
C ALA A 84 -7.07 -10.78 -4.70
N LEU A 85 -7.39 -10.59 -5.98
CA LEU A 85 -8.27 -11.49 -6.71
C LEU A 85 -7.57 -12.82 -7.04
N ASP A 86 -6.31 -12.76 -7.45
CA ASP A 86 -5.51 -13.93 -7.80
C ASP A 86 -5.23 -14.81 -6.57
N GLU A 87 -5.10 -14.18 -5.41
CA GLU A 87 -4.63 -14.81 -4.17
C GLU A 87 -5.75 -15.10 -3.15
N VAL A 88 -7.02 -14.83 -3.50
CA VAL A 88 -8.18 -14.97 -2.59
C VAL A 88 -8.35 -16.37 -2.01
N LYS A 89 -7.94 -17.40 -2.76
CA LYS A 89 -8.04 -18.80 -2.33
C LYS A 89 -7.11 -19.11 -1.16
N ASP A 90 -5.90 -18.56 -1.18
CA ASP A 90 -4.85 -18.85 -0.20
C ASP A 90 -4.85 -17.83 0.95
N TYR A 91 -5.26 -16.58 0.68
CA TYR A 91 -5.26 -15.47 1.65
C TYR A 91 -6.60 -14.70 1.65
N PRO A 92 -7.70 -15.33 2.10
CA PRO A 92 -9.04 -14.75 1.99
C PRO A 92 -9.23 -13.48 2.84
N LEU A 93 -8.66 -13.40 4.04
CA LEU A 93 -8.79 -12.22 4.91
C LEU A 93 -7.99 -11.05 4.34
N ALA A 94 -6.75 -11.31 3.92
CA ALA A 94 -5.92 -10.30 3.30
C ALA A 94 -6.55 -9.77 2.01
N SER A 95 -7.07 -10.66 1.17
CA SER A 95 -7.71 -10.30 -0.10
C SER A 95 -8.94 -9.41 0.12
N LYS A 96 -9.81 -9.78 1.07
CA LYS A 96 -10.95 -8.95 1.45
C LYS A 96 -10.50 -7.57 1.95
N ALA A 97 -9.50 -7.51 2.82
CA ALA A 97 -8.96 -6.25 3.32
C ALA A 97 -8.33 -5.42 2.20
N THR A 98 -7.63 -6.01 1.24
CA THR A 98 -7.06 -5.31 0.09
C THR A 98 -8.11 -4.70 -0.83
N LEU A 99 -9.24 -5.39 -1.01
CA LEU A 99 -10.33 -4.91 -1.87
C LEU A 99 -11.19 -3.81 -1.23
N CYS A 100 -11.30 -3.81 0.11
CA CYS A 100 -12.24 -2.96 0.84
C CYS A 100 -11.60 -1.88 1.72
N ASN A 101 -10.39 -2.11 2.24
CA ASN A 101 -9.82 -1.33 3.34
C ASN A 101 -8.57 -0.53 2.96
N PHE A 102 -8.14 -0.59 1.69
CA PHE A 102 -7.03 0.23 1.21
C PHE A 102 -7.51 1.57 0.66
N TYR A 103 -6.82 2.63 1.09
CA TYR A 103 -6.87 3.94 0.47
C TYR A 103 -5.50 4.28 -0.12
N VAL A 104 -5.35 4.13 -1.44
CA VAL A 104 -4.06 4.22 -2.15
C VAL A 104 -3.06 3.23 -1.54
N ASP A 105 -2.03 3.72 -0.85
CA ASP A 105 -0.98 2.95 -0.20
C ASP A 105 -1.25 2.64 1.28
N ASP A 106 -2.26 3.24 1.88
CA ASP A 106 -2.61 3.04 3.29
C ASP A 106 -3.65 1.93 3.48
N LEU A 107 -3.34 0.96 4.34
CA LEU A 107 -4.25 -0.05 4.86
C LEU A 107 -4.90 0.47 6.15
N LEU A 108 -6.24 0.50 6.19
CA LEU A 108 -7.03 0.79 7.38
C LEU A 108 -7.92 -0.43 7.71
N GLY A 109 -7.28 -1.51 8.17
CA GLY A 109 -7.92 -2.79 8.43
C GLY A 109 -8.15 -3.07 9.92
N GLY A 110 -8.52 -4.31 10.20
CA GLY A 110 -8.76 -4.80 11.55
C GLY A 110 -9.68 -6.00 11.54
N ALA A 111 -10.03 -6.45 12.73
CA ALA A 111 -10.85 -7.63 12.94
C ALA A 111 -11.75 -7.51 14.18
N GLY A 112 -12.71 -8.42 14.30
CA GLY A 112 -13.60 -8.52 15.46
C GLY A 112 -12.98 -9.24 16.65
N SER A 113 -11.82 -9.89 16.47
CA SER A 113 -11.10 -10.59 17.53
C SER A 113 -9.58 -10.45 17.33
N ARG A 114 -8.84 -10.77 18.40
CA ARG A 114 -7.37 -10.74 18.40
C ARG A 114 -6.80 -11.79 17.45
N GLU A 115 -7.34 -12.99 17.47
CA GLU A 115 -6.91 -14.14 16.68
C GLU A 115 -7.10 -13.86 15.18
N GLU A 116 -8.27 -13.32 14.80
CA GLU A 116 -8.54 -12.91 13.42
C GLU A 116 -7.64 -11.75 12.97
N ALA A 117 -7.29 -10.81 13.87
CA ALA A 117 -6.33 -9.75 13.54
C ALA A 117 -4.92 -10.28 13.29
N ILE A 118 -4.46 -11.24 14.11
CA ILE A 118 -3.16 -11.92 13.90
C ILE A 118 -3.15 -12.64 12.57
N GLN A 119 -4.22 -13.38 12.25
CA GLN A 119 -4.36 -14.07 10.97
C GLN A 119 -4.36 -13.08 9.80
N LEU A 120 -5.14 -11.98 9.90
CA LEU A 120 -5.17 -10.92 8.89
C LEU A 120 -3.77 -10.36 8.61
N VAL A 121 -3.00 -10.00 9.64
CA VAL A 121 -1.65 -9.45 9.45
C VAL A 121 -0.72 -10.49 8.83
N THR A 122 -0.81 -11.75 9.27
CA THR A 122 0.01 -12.86 8.75
C THR A 122 -0.27 -13.09 7.26
N GLU A 123 -1.54 -13.25 6.89
CA GLU A 123 -1.95 -13.39 5.48
C GLU A 123 -1.55 -12.17 4.66
N MET A 124 -1.72 -10.96 5.21
CA MET A 124 -1.42 -9.72 4.50
C MET A 124 0.08 -9.59 4.20
N GLN A 125 0.95 -9.95 5.16
CA GLN A 125 2.40 -9.97 4.92
C GLN A 125 2.79 -11.01 3.87
N ALA A 126 2.21 -12.21 3.92
CA ALA A 126 2.49 -13.28 2.95
C ALA A 126 2.02 -12.91 1.54
N MET A 127 0.76 -12.49 1.38
CA MET A 127 0.15 -12.11 0.10
C MET A 127 0.88 -10.93 -0.54
N MET A 128 1.14 -9.87 0.22
CA MET A 128 1.85 -8.69 -0.32
C MET A 128 3.25 -9.06 -0.76
N LYS A 129 3.97 -9.87 0.02
CA LYS A 129 5.31 -10.35 -0.35
C LYS A 129 5.28 -11.18 -1.64
N LYS A 130 4.25 -12.01 -1.86
CA LYS A 130 4.07 -12.79 -3.10
C LYS A 130 3.88 -11.87 -4.32
N GLY A 131 3.14 -10.77 -4.15
CA GLY A 131 3.01 -9.71 -5.16
C GLY A 131 4.22 -8.78 -5.27
N GLY A 132 5.30 -9.02 -4.52
CA GLY A 132 6.49 -8.17 -4.49
C GLY A 132 6.32 -6.87 -3.71
N PHE A 133 5.19 -6.68 -3.02
CA PHE A 133 4.91 -5.51 -2.19
C PHE A 133 5.46 -5.68 -0.77
N HIS A 134 5.89 -4.56 -0.18
CA HIS A 134 6.35 -4.51 1.20
C HIS A 134 5.49 -3.57 2.05
N LEU A 135 4.82 -4.12 3.06
CA LEU A 135 4.07 -3.35 4.04
C LEU A 135 4.96 -2.99 5.23
N ARG A 136 4.90 -1.72 5.62
CA ARG A 136 5.68 -1.16 6.72
C ARG A 136 4.78 -0.31 7.63
N LYS A 137 5.41 0.22 8.69
CA LYS A 137 4.78 1.03 9.73
C LYS A 137 3.48 0.39 10.26
N TRP A 138 3.56 -0.90 10.56
CA TRP A 138 2.48 -1.64 11.22
C TRP A 138 2.15 -1.03 12.58
N ILE A 139 0.88 -0.73 12.79
CA ILE A 139 0.36 -0.09 14.00
C ILE A 139 -1.00 -0.71 14.35
N SER A 140 -1.28 -0.86 15.64
CA SER A 140 -2.55 -1.41 16.13
C SER A 140 -2.93 -0.80 17.49
N ASN A 141 -4.21 -0.85 17.85
CA ASN A 141 -4.68 -0.55 19.21
C ASN A 141 -4.31 -1.68 20.19
N GLU A 142 -3.97 -2.86 19.68
CA GLU A 142 -3.41 -3.96 20.45
C GLU A 142 -2.02 -4.36 19.90
N PRO A 143 -0.94 -3.62 20.22
CA PRO A 143 0.39 -3.87 19.65
C PRO A 143 1.01 -5.23 20.00
N SER A 144 0.36 -6.01 20.90
CA SER A 144 0.80 -7.34 21.30
C SER A 144 0.75 -8.32 20.11
N ILE A 145 -0.22 -8.16 19.20
CA ILE A 145 -0.45 -9.06 18.06
C ILE A 145 0.78 -9.16 17.15
N PHE A 146 1.56 -8.09 17.02
CA PHE A 146 2.75 -8.10 16.18
C PHE A 146 3.88 -8.97 16.73
N ARG A 147 3.90 -9.26 18.03
CA ARG A 147 4.90 -10.18 18.61
C ARG A 147 4.64 -11.62 18.20
N GLU A 148 3.41 -11.95 17.90
CA GLU A 148 3.01 -13.29 17.46
C GLU A 148 3.19 -13.45 15.95
N VAL A 149 3.02 -12.36 15.20
CA VAL A 149 3.25 -12.35 13.75
C VAL A 149 4.74 -12.17 13.38
N SER A 150 5.54 -11.51 14.22
CA SER A 150 6.95 -11.19 13.92
C SER A 150 7.93 -11.54 15.04
N SER A 151 9.04 -12.18 14.66
CA SER A 151 10.26 -12.30 15.45
C SER A 151 11.22 -11.11 15.28
N THR A 152 10.81 -9.95 14.74
CA THR A 152 11.70 -8.76 14.65
C THR A 152 10.95 -7.41 14.56
N PRO A 153 11.37 -6.32 15.25
CA PRO A 153 10.50 -5.20 15.58
C PRO A 153 10.73 -3.91 14.75
N LYS A 154 9.68 -3.08 14.62
CA LYS A 154 9.75 -1.61 14.86
C LYS A 154 8.35 -1.05 15.13
N ARG A 155 8.17 -0.53 16.35
CA ARG A 155 6.91 -0.09 16.96
C ARG A 155 6.57 1.38 16.69
N ARG A 156 5.30 1.69 16.47
CA ARG A 156 4.65 3.00 16.76
C ARG A 156 3.20 2.76 17.23
N SER A 157 2.62 3.67 18.01
CA SER A 157 1.24 3.58 18.51
C SER A 157 0.25 4.34 17.60
N LEU A 158 -1.03 3.93 17.57
CA LEU A 158 -2.09 4.55 16.75
C LEU A 158 -2.32 6.03 17.09
N PHE A 159 -2.25 6.39 18.37
CA PHE A 159 -2.51 7.77 18.84
C PHE A 159 -1.53 8.80 18.27
N THR A 160 -0.28 8.41 18.01
CA THR A 160 0.73 9.30 17.42
C THR A 160 0.55 9.46 15.90
N TRP A 161 -0.22 8.58 15.24
CA TRP A 161 -0.41 8.60 13.79
C TRP A 161 -1.62 9.43 13.37
N MET A 162 -2.75 9.32 14.08
CA MET A 162 -3.93 10.18 13.81
C MET A 162 -3.60 11.67 13.96
N THR A 163 -2.72 12.02 14.90
CA THR A 163 -2.19 13.38 15.09
C THR A 163 -1.18 13.78 14.01
N GLY A 164 -0.56 12.82 13.31
CA GLY A 164 0.35 13.05 12.20
C GLY A 164 -0.35 13.23 10.85
N ILE A 165 -1.44 12.50 10.59
CA ILE A 165 -2.28 12.68 9.40
C ILE A 165 -2.85 14.10 9.34
N ALA A 166 -3.27 14.64 10.49
CA ALA A 166 -3.77 16.02 10.58
C ALA A 166 -2.72 17.07 10.18
N ARG A 167 -1.42 16.79 10.36
CA ARG A 167 -0.33 17.74 10.01
C ARG A 167 0.15 17.64 8.57
N PHE A 168 -0.36 16.70 7.78
CA PHE A 168 0.01 16.55 6.37
C PHE A 168 -0.94 17.32 5.44
N TRP A 169 -1.97 17.96 6.01
CA TRP A 169 -3.00 18.75 5.32
C TRP A 169 -3.12 20.18 5.88
N ASP A 170 -2.08 20.67 6.57
CA ASP A 170 -1.84 22.08 6.88
C ASP A 170 -0.57 22.55 6.15
#